data_AF-A0A965LU35-F1
#
_entry.id   AF-A0A965LU35-F1
#
_cell.length_a   1.000
_cell.length_b   1.000
_cell.length_c   1.000
_cell.angle_alpha   90.00
_cell.angle_beta   90.00
_cell.angle_gamma   90.00
#
_symmetry.space_group_name_H-M   'P 1'
#
loop_
_entity.id
_entity.type
_entity.pdbx_description
1 polymer ?
#
loop_
_entity_poly.entity_id
_entity_poly.type
_entity_poly.pdbx_seq_one_letter_code
_entity_poly.pdbx_strand_id
1 'polypeptide(L)'
;MIGSNFNMTSIQSALKSAKQIRATFDAISGFQHGTIKRRRPLLISTFCSGLVCLLFIPQTFATPEVRTKQVVVKVEPKRSICSTALKAGERVELLANRNAESNGIKYKVQGKSNLGGLVQLHLVRVCDKSKWKVTAWKTGKVYQIDSVG
;
A
#
# COMPACT_ATOMS: atom_id res chain seq x y z
N MET A 1 -2.52 -45.57 -30.74
CA MET A 1 -3.44 -45.16 -29.66
C MET A 1 -2.75 -45.45 -28.33
N ILE A 2 -2.23 -44.44 -27.65
CA ILE A 2 -1.54 -44.59 -26.36
C ILE A 2 -2.55 -44.21 -25.28
N GLY A 3 -3.11 -45.23 -24.63
CA GLY A 3 -4.03 -45.08 -23.49
C GLY A 3 -3.24 -44.80 -22.22
N SER A 4 -3.35 -43.59 -21.70
CA SER A 4 -2.75 -43.18 -20.43
C SER A 4 -3.69 -43.52 -19.27
N ASN A 5 -3.48 -44.71 -18.69
CA ASN A 5 -4.03 -45.07 -17.38
C ASN A 5 -3.33 -44.25 -16.29
N PHE A 6 -3.83 -43.04 -16.01
CA PHE A 6 -3.36 -42.24 -14.89
C PHE A 6 -3.84 -42.87 -13.57
N ASN A 7 -2.92 -43.57 -12.91
CA ASN A 7 -3.18 -44.25 -11.65
C ASN A 7 -3.32 -43.22 -10.51
N MET A 8 -4.56 -42.93 -10.12
CA MET A 8 -4.93 -41.90 -9.12
C MET A 8 -4.26 -42.11 -7.74
N THR A 9 -3.84 -43.34 -7.44
CA THR A 9 -3.16 -43.71 -6.19
C THR A 9 -1.74 -43.15 -6.07
N SER A 10 -1.01 -43.00 -7.18
CA SER A 10 0.35 -42.43 -7.17
C SER A 10 0.32 -40.93 -6.88
N ILE A 11 -0.69 -40.23 -7.38
CA ILE A 11 -0.92 -38.80 -7.16
C ILE A 11 -1.29 -38.54 -5.69
N GLN A 12 -2.16 -39.37 -5.10
CA GLN A 12 -2.51 -39.26 -3.69
C GLN A 12 -1.31 -39.54 -2.78
N SER A 13 -0.47 -40.52 -3.12
CA SER A 13 0.76 -40.82 -2.36
C SER A 13 1.76 -39.66 -2.40
N ALA A 14 1.97 -39.06 -3.58
CA ALA A 14 2.84 -37.90 -3.74
C ALA A 14 2.32 -36.66 -2.98
N LEU A 15 1.01 -36.41 -2.97
CA LEU A 15 0.40 -35.31 -2.21
C LEU A 15 0.49 -35.53 -0.69
N LYS A 16 0.41 -36.78 -0.23
CA LYS A 16 0.55 -37.11 1.19
C LYS A 16 2.00 -36.92 1.67
N SER A 17 2.97 -37.31 0.85
CA SER A 17 4.40 -37.06 1.07
C SER A 17 4.72 -35.56 1.13
N ALA A 18 4.17 -34.75 0.22
CA ALA A 18 4.38 -33.30 0.19
C ALA A 18 3.82 -32.57 1.44
N LYS A 19 2.72 -33.05 2.02
CA LYS A 19 2.19 -32.53 3.30
C LYS A 19 3.12 -32.82 4.47
N GLN A 20 3.73 -34.00 4.49
CA GLN A 20 4.63 -34.40 5.57
C GLN A 20 5.94 -33.61 5.54
N ILE A 21 6.46 -33.32 4.33
CA ILE A 21 7.65 -32.50 4.14
C ILE A 21 7.45 -31.07 4.68
N ARG A 22 6.29 -30.45 4.45
CA ARG A 22 5.96 -29.11 5.00
C ARG A 22 6.02 -29.06 6.53
N ALA A 23 5.53 -30.09 7.21
CA ALA A 23 5.54 -30.14 8.67
C ALA A 23 6.97 -30.25 9.25
N THR A 24 7.87 -30.99 8.58
CA THR A 24 9.29 -31.09 9.00
C THR A 24 10.08 -29.81 8.75
N PHE A 25 9.79 -29.05 7.69
CA PHE A 25 10.47 -27.77 7.44
C PHE A 25 10.07 -26.68 8.46
N ASP A 26 8.80 -26.64 8.88
CA ASP A 26 8.33 -25.70 9.90
C ASP A 26 8.94 -25.96 11.30
N ALA A 27 9.31 -27.22 11.61
CA ALA A 27 9.96 -27.57 12.88
C ALA A 27 11.45 -27.20 12.93
N ILE A 28 12.15 -27.21 11.79
CA ILE A 28 13.58 -26.90 11.70
C ILE A 28 13.84 -25.40 11.56
N SER A 29 12.93 -24.64 10.95
CA SER A 29 13.17 -23.21 10.64
C SER A 29 12.75 -22.22 11.73
N GLY A 30 12.23 -22.66 12.87
CA GLY A 30 11.85 -21.77 13.98
C GLY A 30 10.79 -20.70 13.65
N PHE A 31 10.10 -20.83 12.52
CA PHE A 31 9.06 -19.89 12.11
C PHE A 31 7.75 -20.25 12.82
N GLN A 32 7.53 -19.67 14.00
CA GLN A 32 6.21 -19.72 14.63
C GLN A 32 5.18 -19.00 13.74
N HIS A 33 4.25 -19.76 13.16
CA HIS A 33 3.00 -19.22 12.64
C HIS A 33 2.20 -18.64 13.81
N GLY A 34 2.34 -17.34 14.05
CA GLY A 34 1.54 -16.62 15.02
C GLY A 34 0.06 -16.73 14.65
N THR A 35 -0.69 -17.58 15.37
CA THR A 35 -2.15 -17.59 15.32
C THR A 35 -2.64 -16.30 15.95
N ILE A 36 -2.88 -15.27 15.13
CA ILE A 36 -3.43 -13.99 15.55
C ILE A 36 -4.87 -14.22 16.03
N LYS A 37 -5.05 -14.39 17.35
CA LYS A 37 -6.37 -14.37 18.00
C LYS A 37 -6.91 -12.95 17.94
N ARG A 38 -7.98 -12.73 17.17
CA ARG A 38 -8.73 -11.47 17.09
C ARG A 38 -9.19 -11.03 18.48
N ARG A 39 -8.64 -9.94 19.02
CA ARG A 39 -9.23 -9.21 20.15
C ARG A 39 -10.41 -8.39 19.63
N ARG A 40 -11.63 -8.71 20.08
CA ARG A 40 -12.82 -7.87 19.87
C ARG A 40 -12.67 -6.58 20.70
N PRO A 41 -12.86 -5.38 20.15
CA PRO A 41 -12.90 -4.18 20.97
C PRO A 41 -14.23 -4.11 21.74
N LEU A 42 -14.13 -4.02 23.07
CA LEU A 42 -15.21 -3.61 23.97
C LEU A 42 -15.49 -2.12 23.71
N LEU A 43 -16.67 -1.81 23.20
CA LEU A 43 -17.18 -0.46 23.05
C LEU A 43 -17.44 0.12 24.45
N ILE A 44 -16.50 0.92 24.96
CA ILE A 44 -16.75 1.82 26.08
C ILE A 44 -17.50 3.02 25.52
N SER A 45 -18.81 2.98 25.75
CA SER A 45 -19.75 4.08 25.61
C SER A 45 -19.26 5.29 26.41
N THR A 46 -18.92 6.38 25.74
CA THR A 46 -18.73 7.69 26.35
C THR A 46 -19.92 8.58 25.96
N PHE A 47 -20.95 8.57 26.81
CA PHE A 47 -21.96 9.62 26.83
C PHE A 47 -21.31 10.91 27.37
N CYS A 48 -21.01 11.86 26.48
CA CYS A 48 -20.71 13.25 26.85
C CYS A 48 -21.68 14.15 26.10
N SER A 49 -22.93 14.18 26.57
CA SER A 49 -23.93 15.18 26.19
C SER A 49 -24.33 15.91 27.47
N GLY A 50 -23.69 17.06 27.70
CA GLY A 50 -23.84 17.84 28.93
C GLY A 50 -23.37 19.29 28.77
N LEU A 51 -23.85 19.96 27.73
CA LEU A 51 -24.38 21.33 27.76
C LEU A 51 -23.87 22.28 28.87
N VAL A 52 -22.63 22.80 28.79
CA VAL A 52 -22.26 24.12 29.35
C VAL A 52 -21.06 24.69 28.57
N CYS A 53 -21.30 25.60 27.63
CA CYS A 53 -20.34 26.63 27.20
C CYS A 53 -21.03 27.66 26.32
N LEU A 54 -22.05 28.33 26.88
CA LEU A 54 -22.45 29.66 26.45
C LEU A 54 -22.01 30.61 27.55
N LEU A 55 -21.49 31.77 27.15
CA LEU A 55 -20.96 32.88 27.97
C LEU A 55 -19.45 32.86 28.21
N PHE A 56 -18.67 33.12 27.17
CA PHE A 56 -17.54 34.04 27.25
C PHE A 56 -17.32 34.67 25.88
N ILE A 57 -17.88 35.86 25.68
CA ILE A 57 -17.50 36.76 24.58
C ILE A 57 -16.46 37.71 25.18
N PRO A 58 -15.14 37.50 25.01
CA PRO A 58 -14.21 38.59 25.19
C PRO A 58 -14.31 39.51 23.97
N GLN A 59 -14.70 40.75 24.22
CA GLN A 59 -14.63 41.84 23.25
C GLN A 59 -13.20 41.92 22.70
N THR A 60 -13.04 41.60 21.42
CA THR A 60 -11.77 41.77 20.72
C THR A 60 -11.63 43.24 20.36
N PHE A 61 -10.67 43.89 21.01
CA PHE A 61 -10.21 45.21 20.67
C PHE A 61 -9.84 45.28 19.18
N ALA A 62 -10.43 46.25 18.50
CA ALA A 62 -10.07 46.61 17.13
C ALA A 62 -8.60 47.08 17.11
N THR A 63 -7.75 46.31 16.44
CA THR A 63 -6.40 46.74 16.07
C THR A 63 -6.43 47.29 14.65
N PRO A 64 -5.77 48.43 14.38
CA PRO A 64 -5.78 49.03 13.06
C PRO A 64 -5.05 48.13 12.05
N GLU A 65 -5.74 47.88 10.94
CA GLU A 65 -5.32 47.11 9.76
C GLU A 65 -4.02 47.69 9.17
N VAL A 66 -2.86 47.16 9.57
CA VAL A 66 -1.60 47.42 8.86
C VAL A 66 -1.62 46.58 7.59
N ARG A 67 -2.04 47.21 6.47
CA ARG A 67 -1.93 46.66 5.12
C ARG A 67 -0.47 46.45 4.74
N THR A 68 0.07 45.30 5.11
CA THR A 68 1.27 44.77 4.48
C THR A 68 0.90 44.36 3.06
N LYS A 69 1.39 45.11 2.07
CA LYS A 69 1.32 44.73 0.66
C LYS A 69 2.07 43.42 0.50
N GLN A 70 1.33 42.32 0.55
CA GLN A 70 1.85 40.99 0.29
C GLN A 70 2.23 40.96 -1.20
N VAL A 71 3.53 41.07 -1.49
CA VAL A 71 4.07 40.82 -2.82
C VAL A 71 3.84 39.34 -3.07
N VAL A 72 2.77 39.03 -3.79
CA VAL A 72 2.48 37.68 -4.28
C VAL A 72 3.53 37.38 -5.34
N VAL A 73 4.66 36.83 -4.90
CA VAL A 73 5.64 36.23 -5.81
C VAL A 73 4.90 35.07 -6.47
N LYS A 74 4.50 35.27 -7.72
CA LYS A 74 3.86 34.26 -8.56
C LYS A 74 4.92 33.21 -8.88
N VAL A 75 5.11 32.27 -7.96
CA VAL A 75 5.92 31.08 -8.20
C VAL A 75 5.20 30.30 -9.29
N GLU A 76 5.71 30.38 -10.52
CA GLU A 76 5.20 29.54 -11.60
C GLU A 76 5.37 28.08 -11.17
N PRO A 77 4.28 27.28 -11.16
CA PRO A 77 4.40 25.88 -10.83
C PRO A 77 5.26 25.24 -11.91
N LYS A 78 6.44 24.72 -11.51
CA LYS A 78 7.24 23.82 -12.35
C LYS A 78 6.28 22.75 -12.89
N ARG A 79 5.94 22.83 -14.17
CA ARG A 79 5.14 21.82 -14.86
C ARG A 79 5.98 20.56 -14.88
N SER A 80 5.75 19.67 -13.92
CA SER A 80 6.40 18.37 -13.90
C SER A 80 5.95 17.61 -15.15
N ILE A 81 6.94 17.18 -15.93
CA ILE A 81 6.72 16.41 -17.15
C ILE A 81 6.12 15.07 -16.71
N CYS A 82 4.82 14.92 -16.92
CA CYS A 82 4.06 13.75 -16.52
C CYS A 82 4.05 12.63 -17.56
N SER A 83 4.94 12.68 -18.54
CA SER A 83 4.92 11.76 -19.69
C SER A 83 5.79 10.52 -19.52
N THR A 84 6.73 10.47 -18.58
CA THR A 84 7.69 9.36 -18.51
C THR A 84 7.01 8.06 -18.13
N ALA A 85 7.01 7.07 -19.03
CA ALA A 85 6.49 5.73 -18.77
C ALA A 85 7.32 5.00 -17.69
N LEU A 86 6.64 4.19 -16.88
CA LEU A 86 7.31 3.36 -15.87
C LEU A 86 8.06 2.21 -16.55
N LYS A 87 9.27 1.89 -16.10
CA LYS A 87 10.13 0.87 -16.72
C LYS A 87 10.47 -0.27 -15.77
N ALA A 88 10.77 -1.43 -16.33
CA ALA A 88 11.37 -2.53 -15.59
C ALA A 88 12.73 -2.10 -15.00
N GLY A 89 13.04 -2.57 -13.80
CA GLY A 89 14.22 -2.18 -13.03
C GLY A 89 14.06 -0.89 -12.20
N GLU A 90 13.04 -0.08 -12.45
CA GLU A 90 12.79 1.12 -11.64
C GLU A 90 12.36 0.78 -10.22
N ARG A 91 12.69 1.68 -9.29
CA ARG A 91 12.32 1.57 -7.88
C ARG A 91 11.11 2.44 -7.62
N VAL A 92 10.11 1.83 -6.98
CA VAL A 92 8.90 2.51 -6.51
C VAL A 92 8.93 2.48 -4.99
N GLU A 93 9.09 3.64 -4.37
CA GLU A 93 9.03 3.77 -2.92
C GLU A 93 7.59 3.99 -2.48
N LEU A 94 7.16 3.24 -1.46
CA LEU A 94 5.80 3.35 -0.94
C LEU A 94 5.75 4.38 0.18
N LEU A 95 5.02 5.46 -0.08
CA LEU A 95 4.78 6.56 0.84
C LEU A 95 3.54 6.27 1.71
N ALA A 96 3.28 7.14 2.69
CA ALA A 96 2.07 7.08 3.50
C ALA A 96 0.79 7.20 2.64
N ASN A 97 -0.34 6.71 3.17
CA ASN A 97 -1.67 6.85 2.56
C ASN A 97 -1.82 6.23 1.16
N ARG A 98 -1.18 5.07 0.92
CA ARG A 98 -1.20 4.37 -0.38
C ARG A 98 -0.64 5.20 -1.53
N ASN A 99 0.22 6.18 -1.24
CA ASN A 99 0.96 6.87 -2.27
C ASN A 99 2.26 6.14 -2.54
N ALA A 100 2.79 6.31 -3.73
CA ALA A 100 4.06 5.77 -4.14
C ALA A 100 4.79 6.78 -5.02
N GLU A 101 6.11 6.75 -5.02
CA GLU A 101 6.93 7.65 -5.81
C GLU A 101 8.02 6.89 -6.54
N SER A 102 8.25 7.28 -7.79
CA SER A 102 9.37 6.77 -8.59
C SER A 102 9.91 7.92 -9.42
N ASN A 103 11.22 8.19 -9.31
CA ASN A 103 11.91 9.25 -10.04
C ASN A 103 11.21 10.63 -9.99
N GLY A 104 10.67 11.01 -8.82
CA GLY A 104 9.93 12.27 -8.63
C GLY A 104 8.49 12.27 -9.13
N ILE A 105 8.01 11.18 -9.76
CA ILE A 105 6.64 11.03 -10.22
C ILE A 105 5.81 10.33 -9.15
N LYS A 106 4.69 10.96 -8.78
CA LYS A 106 3.77 10.45 -7.76
C LYS A 106 2.70 9.55 -8.35
N TYR A 107 2.45 8.44 -7.67
CA TYR A 107 1.48 7.42 -7.98
C TYR A 107 0.59 7.15 -6.77
N LYS A 108 -0.64 6.71 -7.02
CA LYS A 108 -1.56 6.19 -6.02
C LYS A 108 -1.72 4.70 -6.25
N VAL A 109 -1.53 3.91 -5.20
CA VAL A 109 -1.73 2.46 -5.20
C VAL A 109 -3.24 2.19 -5.08
N GLN A 110 -3.87 1.77 -6.16
CA GLN A 110 -5.28 1.36 -6.17
C GLN A 110 -5.47 -0.05 -5.62
N GLY A 111 -4.55 -0.95 -5.93
CA GLY A 111 -4.66 -2.36 -5.58
C GLY A 111 -3.29 -3.00 -5.41
N LYS A 112 -3.26 -4.04 -4.59
CA LYS A 112 -2.07 -4.86 -4.34
C LYS A 112 -2.49 -6.32 -4.24
N SER A 113 -1.83 -7.17 -5.01
CA SER A 113 -1.94 -8.63 -4.95
C SER A 113 -0.55 -9.25 -4.78
N ASN A 114 -0.47 -10.37 -4.07
CA ASN A 114 0.77 -11.12 -3.92
C ASN A 114 0.70 -12.37 -4.81
N LEU A 115 1.77 -12.65 -5.57
CA LEU A 115 1.89 -13.75 -6.52
C LEU A 115 3.19 -14.51 -6.25
N GLY A 116 3.14 -15.53 -5.40
CA GLY A 116 4.26 -16.47 -5.24
C GLY A 116 5.61 -15.85 -4.86
N GLY A 117 5.62 -14.75 -4.11
CA GLY A 117 6.83 -14.02 -3.72
C GLY A 117 6.98 -12.65 -4.42
N LEU A 118 6.31 -12.48 -5.56
CA LEU A 118 6.18 -11.19 -6.23
C LEU A 118 4.97 -10.43 -5.70
N VAL A 119 5.01 -9.11 -5.83
CA VAL A 119 3.89 -8.22 -5.55
C VAL A 119 3.45 -7.57 -6.85
N GLN A 120 2.18 -7.71 -7.19
CA GLN A 120 1.56 -6.97 -8.27
C GLN A 120 0.85 -5.74 -7.70
N LEU A 121 1.19 -4.57 -8.24
CA LEU A 121 0.65 -3.28 -7.85
C LEU A 121 -0.13 -2.68 -9.01
N HIS A 122 -1.31 -2.17 -8.69
CA HIS A 122 -2.10 -1.34 -9.60
C HIS A 122 -1.83 0.12 -9.24
N LEU A 123 -0.99 0.78 -10.03
CA LEU A 123 -0.57 2.16 -9.82
C LEU A 123 -1.38 3.10 -10.71
N VAL A 124 -1.76 4.25 -10.17
CA VAL A 124 -2.38 5.33 -10.94
C VAL A 124 -1.56 6.59 -10.76
N ARG A 125 -1.01 7.10 -11.85
CA ARG A 125 -0.21 8.31 -11.83
C ARG A 125 -1.09 9.50 -11.44
N VAL A 126 -0.58 10.35 -10.55
CA VAL A 126 -1.41 11.39 -9.91
C VAL A 126 -1.80 12.49 -10.90
N CYS A 127 -0.92 12.85 -11.83
CA CYS A 127 -1.11 13.99 -12.72
C CYS A 127 -2.00 13.74 -13.94
N ASP A 128 -1.83 12.62 -14.65
CA ASP A 128 -2.59 12.27 -15.87
C ASP A 128 -3.62 11.16 -15.64
N LYS A 129 -3.64 10.55 -14.44
CA LYS A 129 -4.48 9.39 -14.10
C LYS A 129 -4.18 8.13 -14.92
N SER A 130 -3.03 8.06 -15.58
CA SER A 130 -2.59 6.86 -16.30
C SER A 130 -2.46 5.67 -15.34
N LYS A 131 -3.03 4.54 -15.73
CA LYS A 131 -3.04 3.30 -14.94
C LYS A 131 -1.92 2.38 -15.41
N TRP A 132 -1.24 1.76 -14.45
CA TRP A 132 -0.13 0.86 -14.68
C TRP A 132 -0.29 -0.38 -13.83
N LYS A 133 -0.07 -1.55 -14.42
CA LYS A 133 -0.06 -2.81 -13.70
C LYS A 133 1.38 -3.30 -13.64
N VAL A 134 1.98 -3.25 -12.47
CA VAL A 134 3.41 -3.55 -12.32
C VAL A 134 3.60 -4.74 -11.42
N THR A 135 4.51 -5.63 -11.78
CA THR A 135 4.94 -6.74 -10.94
C THR A 135 6.31 -6.38 -10.39
N ALA A 136 6.52 -6.56 -9.09
CA ALA A 136 7.71 -6.08 -8.40
C ALA A 136 8.12 -6.98 -7.23
N TRP A 137 9.41 -7.00 -6.95
CA TRP A 137 9.99 -7.54 -5.73
C TRP A 137 9.88 -6.53 -4.61
N LYS A 138 9.45 -6.95 -3.41
CA LYS A 138 9.34 -6.07 -2.24
C LYS A 138 10.57 -6.21 -1.34
N THR A 139 11.29 -5.12 -1.16
CA THR A 139 12.42 -5.02 -0.22
C THR A 139 12.15 -3.88 0.76
N GLY A 140 11.68 -4.22 1.96
CA GLY A 140 11.27 -3.21 2.95
C GLY A 140 10.08 -2.37 2.49
N LYS A 141 10.29 -1.06 2.28
CA LYS A 141 9.30 -0.11 1.74
C LYS A 141 9.45 0.14 0.23
N VAL A 142 10.48 -0.43 -0.38
CA VAL A 142 10.80 -0.24 -1.80
C VAL A 142 10.32 -1.44 -2.60
N TYR A 143 9.72 -1.16 -3.76
CA TYR A 143 9.32 -2.15 -4.74
C TYR A 143 10.21 -2.00 -5.96
N GLN A 144 10.98 -3.03 -6.28
CA GLN A 144 11.79 -3.08 -7.49
C GLN A 144 10.96 -3.70 -8.60
N ILE A 145 10.64 -2.93 -9.64
CA ILE A 145 9.79 -3.37 -10.74
C ILE A 145 10.52 -4.44 -11.54
N ASP A 146 9.87 -5.58 -11.67
CA ASP A 146 10.30 -6.70 -12.51
C ASP A 146 9.69 -6.56 -13.90
N SER A 147 8.37 -6.30 -13.95
CA SER A 147 7.63 -6.16 -15.20
C SER A 147 6.57 -5.06 -15.13
N VAL A 148 6.24 -4.48 -16.28
CA VAL A 148 5.17 -3.50 -16.47
C VAL A 148 4.22 -4.01 -17.54
N GLY A 149 2.92 -3.94 -17.31
CA GLY A 149 1.88 -4.27 -18.28
C GLY A 149 0.60 -3.48 -18.08
#